data_AF-A0A2E7SYL5-F1
#
_entry.id   AF-A0A2E7SYL5-F1
#
_cell.length_a   1.000
_cell.length_b   1.000
_cell.length_c   1.000
_cell.angle_alpha   90.00
_cell.angle_beta   90.00
_cell.angle_gamma   90.00
#
_symmetry.space_group_name_H-M   'P 1'
#
loop_
_entity.id
_entity.type
_entity.pdbx_description
1 polymer ?
#
loop_
_entity_poly.entity_id
_entity_poly.type
_entity_poly.pdbx_seq_one_letter_code
_entity_poly.pdbx_strand_id
1 'polypeptide(L)'
;MKRGGRTVRIGLVGKPNVGKSTFFAASTLIPVDIANYPFCTIEPNVGFSFIPSRQPCPCGTLRKRLEEDGRTQLSDDRGGSICSPRTGSCEGHQRYVPCMLVDVAGLVPGASQGRGRGNAFLSDLAECDALIQVIDVAGTTDIEGNPTGIKATKEQAIEHALAEVEFLTGELDAWILGLVKDGWSRGARRIQAEGVKGFTQFLQERLSGLGATDQICQRSFDAFAQQHQDMTSPWDWSDEVLMLLASSIRKHLFPIFIAGNKADLAPEGVLEHLQSVLPTFTPCSAETELALRQAGKAGFITYVAGDTIFKLNEDQPMSEAQQKGLTVLAERVEKLQGTGLIKLLDQVLFDELQRIVVYPVQDESQWTDGDGNVLPDALVVHDGIQAKQVAYKVHSDLGDGFIKGVDGRTRRIVGADHELSDGDVLRIHSK
;
A
#
# COMPACT_ATOMS: atom_id res chain seq x y z
N MET A 1 -16.42 -12.56 6.64
CA MET A 1 -16.44 -11.11 6.93
C MET A 1 -15.94 -10.40 5.67
N LYS A 2 -16.76 -9.56 5.02
CA LYS A 2 -16.36 -8.92 3.74
C LYS A 2 -15.25 -7.89 4.00
N ARG A 3 -14.15 -7.94 3.24
CA ARG A 3 -12.97 -7.04 3.33
C ARG A 3 -13.32 -5.54 3.26
N GLY A 4 -14.52 -5.20 2.74
CA GLY A 4 -14.96 -3.83 2.49
C GLY A 4 -14.96 -2.88 3.68
N GLY A 5 -14.94 -3.36 4.93
CA GLY A 5 -14.98 -2.53 6.16
C GLY A 5 -13.63 -2.10 6.74
N ARG A 6 -12.51 -2.77 6.41
CA ARG A 6 -11.21 -2.56 7.07
C ARG A 6 -10.41 -1.41 6.45
N THR A 7 -9.54 -0.76 7.24
CA THR A 7 -8.49 0.14 6.73
C THR A 7 -7.55 -0.65 5.82
N VAL A 8 -7.18 -0.07 4.68
CA VAL A 8 -6.27 -0.68 3.70
C VAL A 8 -4.94 -1.03 4.38
N ARG A 9 -4.46 -2.26 4.15
CA ARG A 9 -3.18 -2.75 4.68
C ARG A 9 -2.23 -3.12 3.56
N ILE A 10 -1.04 -2.54 3.58
CA ILE A 10 0.05 -2.88 2.65
C ILE A 10 1.15 -3.60 3.44
N GLY A 11 1.50 -4.81 3.01
CA GLY A 11 2.55 -5.60 3.62
C GLY A 11 3.92 -5.31 2.98
N LEU A 12 4.91 -4.97 3.79
CA LEU A 12 6.30 -4.88 3.35
C LEU A 12 6.95 -6.26 3.48
N VAL A 13 7.51 -6.75 2.37
CA VAL A 13 8.21 -8.04 2.29
C VAL A 13 9.57 -7.83 1.64
N GLY A 14 10.51 -8.74 1.90
CA GLY A 14 11.88 -8.65 1.39
C GLY A 14 12.83 -9.41 2.30
N LYS A 15 14.01 -9.74 1.78
CA LYS A 15 15.04 -10.43 2.57
C LYS A 15 15.65 -9.47 3.62
N PRO A 16 16.42 -9.97 4.59
CA PRO A 16 17.15 -9.12 5.53
C PRO A 16 18.07 -8.10 4.84
N ASN A 17 18.34 -6.96 5.49
CA ASN A 17 19.31 -5.93 5.07
C ASN A 17 19.11 -5.24 3.70
N VAL A 18 17.97 -5.46 3.03
CA VAL A 18 17.57 -4.68 1.84
C VAL A 18 16.99 -3.31 2.19
N GLY A 19 16.82 -3.01 3.48
CA GLY A 19 16.28 -1.75 3.98
C GLY A 19 14.76 -1.76 4.18
N LYS A 20 14.13 -2.93 4.32
CA LYS A 20 12.70 -3.08 4.66
C LYS A 20 12.31 -2.34 5.95
N SER A 21 13.04 -2.56 7.05
CA SER A 21 12.78 -1.87 8.32
C SER A 21 13.04 -0.36 8.23
N THR A 22 14.05 0.05 7.45
CA THR A 22 14.29 1.46 7.14
C THR A 22 13.13 2.07 6.35
N PHE A 23 12.59 1.35 5.36
CA PHE A 23 11.42 1.78 4.59
C PHE A 23 10.21 1.96 5.51
N PHE A 24 9.97 0.99 6.39
CA PHE A 24 8.89 1.05 7.38
C PHE A 24 9.04 2.27 8.30
N ALA A 25 10.22 2.45 8.90
CA ALA A 25 10.50 3.57 9.79
C ALA A 25 10.40 4.93 9.06
N ALA A 26 10.93 5.02 7.84
CA ALA A 26 10.85 6.19 6.99
C ALA A 26 9.41 6.54 6.64
N SER A 27 8.56 5.53 6.39
CA SER A 27 7.17 5.74 5.98
C SER A 27 6.23 6.07 7.15
N THR A 28 6.52 5.56 8.35
CA THR A 28 5.63 5.66 9.52
C THR A 28 6.09 6.69 10.57
N LEU A 29 7.38 7.06 10.58
CA LEU A 29 8.02 7.82 11.67
C LEU A 29 7.90 7.19 13.06
N ILE A 30 7.49 5.93 13.14
CA ILE A 30 7.57 5.13 14.36
C ILE A 30 9.05 4.70 14.50
N PRO A 31 9.69 4.93 15.66
CA PRO A 31 10.99 4.33 15.92
C PRO A 31 10.81 2.80 15.98
N VAL A 32 11.30 2.10 14.96
CA VAL A 32 11.42 0.64 14.98
C VAL A 32 12.86 0.31 15.38
N ASP A 33 13.04 -0.67 16.25
CA ASP A 33 14.37 -1.17 16.59
C ASP A 33 15.06 -1.74 15.35
N ILE A 34 15.96 -0.96 14.75
CA ILE A 34 16.80 -1.37 13.61
C ILE A 34 17.95 -2.21 14.17
N ALA A 35 17.69 -3.46 14.50
CA ALA A 35 18.70 -4.38 15.00
C ALA A 35 19.19 -5.32 13.88
N ASN A 36 20.51 -5.38 13.68
CA ASN A 36 21.20 -6.26 12.71
C ASN A 36 21.26 -7.71 13.23
N TYR A 37 20.13 -8.37 13.38
CA TYR A 37 20.12 -9.79 13.74
C TYR A 37 19.28 -10.59 12.74
N PRO A 38 19.80 -11.71 12.20
CA PRO A 38 18.93 -12.73 11.64
C PRO A 38 18.06 -13.23 12.79
N PHE A 39 16.74 -13.17 12.62
CA PHE A 39 15.69 -13.59 13.58
C PHE A 39 15.35 -12.64 14.75
N CYS A 40 14.46 -11.65 14.53
CA CYS A 40 13.54 -11.02 15.52
C CYS A 40 12.33 -10.46 14.72
N THR A 41 11.04 -10.44 15.12
CA THR A 41 10.36 -10.54 16.44
C THR A 41 8.97 -11.23 16.30
N ILE A 42 8.25 -11.40 17.42
CA ILE A 42 7.16 -12.36 17.65
C ILE A 42 5.75 -11.94 17.14
N GLU A 43 5.53 -10.70 16.68
CA GLU A 43 4.30 -10.22 16.00
C GLU A 43 4.68 -9.19 14.91
N PRO A 44 3.95 -9.07 13.78
CA PRO A 44 4.26 -8.11 12.73
C PRO A 44 4.15 -6.66 13.24
N ASN A 45 5.12 -5.80 12.90
CA ASN A 45 5.03 -4.39 13.25
C ASN A 45 3.97 -3.72 12.37
N VAL A 46 2.99 -3.06 12.99
CA VAL A 46 1.94 -2.33 12.27
C VAL A 46 2.12 -0.84 12.52
N GLY A 47 2.12 -0.04 11.46
CA GLY A 47 2.24 1.41 11.52
C GLY A 47 1.35 2.10 10.50
N PHE A 48 1.21 3.41 10.60
CA PHE A 48 0.48 4.21 9.62
C PHE A 48 1.46 5.07 8.84
N SER A 49 1.41 4.98 7.52
CA SER A 49 1.94 6.00 6.63
C SER A 49 0.82 6.98 6.26
N PHE A 50 1.19 8.20 5.90
CA PHE A 50 0.25 9.26 5.57
C PHE A 50 0.50 9.70 4.13
N ILE A 51 -0.46 9.38 3.26
CA ILE A 51 -0.36 9.58 1.81
C ILE A 51 -1.18 10.82 1.44
N PRO A 52 -0.64 11.76 0.65
CA PRO A 52 -1.42 12.90 0.20
C PRO A 52 -2.63 12.45 -0.62
N SER A 53 -3.79 13.07 -0.40
CA SER A 53 -4.97 12.88 -1.23
C SER A 53 -4.74 13.48 -2.61
N ARG A 54 -5.24 12.79 -3.65
CA ARG A 54 -5.12 13.26 -5.04
C ARG A 54 -5.97 14.48 -5.32
N GLN A 55 -7.16 14.54 -4.72
CA GLN A 55 -7.98 15.74 -4.75
C GLN A 55 -7.60 16.70 -3.62
N PRO A 56 -7.62 18.02 -3.86
CA PRO A 56 -7.55 18.99 -2.79
C PRO A 56 -8.66 18.75 -1.75
N CYS A 57 -8.30 18.90 -0.48
CA CYS A 57 -9.21 18.84 0.63
C CYS A 57 -10.40 19.80 0.40
N PRO A 58 -11.65 19.35 0.59
CA PRO A 58 -12.82 20.19 0.40
C PRO A 58 -12.76 21.48 1.23
N CYS A 59 -12.02 21.49 2.36
CA CYS A 59 -11.88 22.66 3.23
C CYS A 59 -11.46 23.93 2.50
N GLY A 60 -10.70 23.85 1.39
CA GLY A 60 -10.35 25.03 0.59
C GLY A 60 -11.56 25.65 -0.11
N THR A 61 -12.49 24.84 -0.61
CA THR A 61 -13.74 25.35 -1.20
C THR A 61 -14.70 25.90 -0.14
N LEU A 62 -14.71 25.30 1.05
CA LEU A 62 -15.48 25.82 2.19
C LEU A 62 -14.92 27.15 2.67
N ARG A 63 -13.59 27.27 2.78
CA ARG A 63 -12.91 28.52 3.15
C ARG A 63 -13.31 29.66 2.22
N LYS A 64 -13.21 29.48 0.90
CA LYS A 64 -13.61 30.49 -0.08
C LYS A 64 -15.05 30.96 0.13
N ARG A 65 -15.98 30.02 0.35
CA ARG A 65 -17.39 30.33 0.63
C ARG A 65 -17.56 31.16 1.90
N LEU A 66 -16.86 30.80 2.97
CA LEU A 66 -16.93 31.53 4.26
C LEU A 66 -16.28 32.92 4.18
N GLU A 67 -15.19 33.07 3.42
CA GLU A 67 -14.54 34.36 3.17
C GLU A 67 -15.43 35.29 2.32
N GLU A 68 -16.12 34.75 1.31
CA GLU A 68 -17.10 35.48 0.49
C GLU A 68 -18.29 35.98 1.32
N ASP A 69 -18.73 35.20 2.31
CA ASP A 69 -19.80 35.59 3.23
C ASP A 69 -19.37 36.72 4.21
N GLY A 70 -18.06 36.98 4.34
CA GLY A 70 -17.47 38.13 5.05
C GLY A 70 -17.66 38.14 6.58
N ARG A 71 -18.22 37.08 7.16
CA ARG A 71 -18.60 37.00 8.59
C ARG A 71 -17.55 36.35 9.49
N THR A 72 -16.51 35.75 8.92
CA THR A 72 -15.55 34.93 9.68
C THR A 72 -14.12 35.22 9.23
N GLN A 73 -13.28 35.66 10.15
CA GLN A 73 -11.85 35.74 9.93
C GLN A 73 -11.25 34.36 10.20
N LEU A 74 -10.69 33.75 9.15
CA LEU A 74 -10.10 32.41 9.22
C LEU A 74 -8.59 32.51 9.37
N SER A 75 -8.01 31.61 10.16
CA SER A 75 -6.55 31.55 10.32
C SER A 75 -5.87 31.11 9.03
N ASP A 76 -4.68 31.65 8.76
CA ASP A 76 -3.81 31.19 7.67
C ASP A 76 -2.91 30.02 8.08
N ASP A 77 -3.05 29.53 9.32
CA ASP A 77 -2.36 28.34 9.80
C ASP A 77 -2.59 27.14 8.88
N ARG A 78 -1.57 26.30 8.77
CA ARG A 78 -1.55 25.11 7.89
C ARG A 78 -1.85 25.43 6.42
N GLY A 79 -1.27 26.52 5.91
CA GLY A 79 -1.48 26.99 4.54
C GLY A 79 -2.94 27.31 4.24
N GLY A 80 -3.66 27.80 5.25
CA GLY A 80 -5.07 28.16 5.17
C GLY A 80 -6.06 27.01 5.33
N SER A 81 -5.62 25.80 5.68
CA SER A 81 -6.50 24.64 5.89
C SER A 81 -7.36 24.80 7.15
N ILE A 82 -8.68 24.84 6.97
CA ILE A 82 -9.64 25.06 8.07
C ILE A 82 -10.25 23.77 8.66
N CYS A 83 -9.95 22.60 8.08
CA CYS A 83 -10.46 21.34 8.62
C CYS A 83 -9.73 20.92 9.91
N SER A 84 -10.37 20.10 10.72
CA SER A 84 -9.83 19.56 11.97
C SER A 84 -9.68 18.04 11.89
N PRO A 85 -8.62 17.51 11.21
CA PRO A 85 -8.45 16.08 11.00
C PRO A 85 -8.42 15.29 12.31
N ARG A 86 -9.28 14.27 12.43
CA ARG A 86 -9.17 13.25 13.48
C ARG A 86 -8.04 12.26 13.18
N THR A 87 -7.86 11.96 11.90
CA THR A 87 -6.79 11.09 11.39
C THR A 87 -5.96 11.83 10.35
N GLY A 88 -4.65 11.73 10.45
CA GLY A 88 -3.70 12.37 9.55
C GLY A 88 -3.61 13.89 9.75
N SER A 89 -3.29 14.60 8.69
CA SER A 89 -3.08 16.05 8.71
C SER A 89 -3.66 16.71 7.46
N CYS A 90 -3.70 18.04 7.46
CA CYS A 90 -4.03 18.81 6.27
C CYS A 90 -3.20 20.09 6.26
N GLU A 91 -2.48 20.31 5.16
CA GLU A 91 -1.58 21.44 4.96
C GLU A 91 -1.82 21.98 3.54
N GLY A 92 -2.01 23.29 3.38
CA GLY A 92 -2.22 23.90 2.06
C GLY A 92 -3.42 23.32 1.29
N HIS A 93 -4.50 22.95 1.98
CA HIS A 93 -5.64 22.22 1.43
C HIS A 93 -5.29 20.85 0.82
N GLN A 94 -4.18 20.24 1.19
CA GLN A 94 -3.85 18.86 0.85
C GLN A 94 -4.09 17.98 2.07
N ARG A 95 -4.95 16.97 1.95
CA ARG A 95 -5.25 16.06 3.06
C ARG A 95 -4.25 14.90 3.03
N TYR A 96 -3.72 14.51 4.17
CA TYR A 96 -2.87 13.33 4.29
C TYR A 96 -3.65 12.21 4.97
N VAL A 97 -3.96 11.16 4.22
CA VAL A 97 -4.83 10.07 4.65
C VAL A 97 -4.02 8.87 5.14
N PRO A 98 -4.50 8.16 6.19
CA PRO A 98 -3.78 7.03 6.74
C PRO A 98 -3.82 5.82 5.79
N CYS A 99 -2.67 5.22 5.56
CA CYS A 99 -2.50 3.91 4.95
C CYS A 99 -1.75 3.01 5.94
N MET A 100 -2.33 1.84 6.27
CA MET A 100 -1.68 0.94 7.22
C MET A 100 -0.55 0.19 6.53
N LEU A 101 0.63 0.21 7.13
CA LEU A 101 1.80 -0.57 6.74
C LEU A 101 2.02 -1.70 7.74
N VAL A 102 2.32 -2.88 7.21
CA VAL A 102 2.64 -4.07 8.01
C VAL A 102 4.04 -4.51 7.63
N ASP A 103 4.97 -4.52 8.58
CA ASP A 103 6.29 -5.09 8.37
C ASP A 103 6.21 -6.61 8.51
N VAL A 104 6.16 -7.31 7.38
CA VAL A 104 6.06 -8.77 7.38
C VAL A 104 7.46 -9.36 7.54
N ALA A 105 7.57 -10.41 8.36
CA ALA A 105 8.83 -11.13 8.55
C ALA A 105 9.37 -11.65 7.21
N GLY A 106 10.69 -11.62 7.01
CA GLY A 106 11.28 -12.12 5.76
C GLY A 106 11.07 -13.63 5.58
N LEU A 107 10.80 -14.05 4.34
CA LEU A 107 10.83 -15.46 3.95
C LEU A 107 12.28 -15.94 3.83
N VAL A 108 12.54 -17.14 4.34
CA VAL A 108 13.81 -17.86 4.14
C VAL A 108 13.63 -18.94 3.08
N PRO A 109 14.69 -19.31 2.34
CA PRO A 109 14.62 -20.39 1.36
C PRO A 109 14.06 -21.70 1.94
N GLY A 110 13.10 -22.30 1.23
CA GLY A 110 12.44 -23.53 1.66
C GLY A 110 11.35 -23.35 2.74
N ALA A 111 10.88 -22.13 2.97
CA ALA A 111 9.75 -21.86 3.84
C ALA A 111 8.47 -22.59 3.39
N SER A 112 8.26 -22.72 2.08
CA SER A 112 7.17 -23.52 1.49
C SER A 112 7.24 -25.02 1.84
N GLN A 113 8.43 -25.55 2.16
CA GLN A 113 8.66 -26.96 2.52
C GLN A 113 8.60 -27.21 4.04
N GLY A 114 8.11 -26.24 4.82
CA GLY A 114 7.97 -26.35 6.27
C GLY A 114 9.21 -25.95 7.07
N ARG A 115 10.24 -25.35 6.46
CA ARG A 115 11.35 -24.73 7.19
C ARG A 115 10.92 -23.36 7.72
N GLY A 116 10.71 -23.22 9.03
CA GLY A 116 10.48 -21.93 9.68
C GLY A 116 9.00 -21.58 9.95
N ARG A 117 8.67 -20.28 9.98
CA ARG A 117 7.36 -19.71 10.39
C ARG A 117 6.31 -19.63 9.27
N GLY A 118 6.32 -20.55 8.29
CA GLY A 118 5.53 -20.47 7.06
C GLY A 118 4.05 -20.06 7.26
N ASN A 119 3.28 -20.82 8.05
CA ASN A 119 1.85 -20.54 8.24
C ASN A 119 1.56 -19.20 8.93
N ALA A 120 2.43 -18.74 9.83
CA ALA A 120 2.27 -17.43 10.48
C ALA A 120 2.55 -16.30 9.48
N PHE A 121 3.63 -16.42 8.70
CA PHE A 121 3.95 -15.47 7.63
C PHE A 121 2.79 -15.32 6.63
N LEU A 122 2.15 -16.41 6.26
CA LEU A 122 1.03 -16.39 5.32
C LEU A 122 -0.24 -15.81 5.91
N SER A 123 -0.47 -16.00 7.21
CA SER A 123 -1.53 -15.30 7.93
C SER A 123 -1.31 -13.79 7.88
N ASP A 124 -0.07 -13.33 8.07
CA ASP A 124 0.27 -11.91 7.97
C ASP A 124 0.06 -11.37 6.55
N LEU A 125 0.41 -12.15 5.52
CA LEU A 125 0.13 -11.78 4.12
C LEU A 125 -1.37 -11.77 3.80
N ALA A 126 -2.15 -12.73 4.31
CA ALA A 126 -3.59 -12.85 4.08
C ALA A 126 -4.38 -11.62 4.57
N GLU A 127 -3.80 -10.93 5.54
CA GLU A 127 -4.29 -9.69 6.11
C GLU A 127 -3.94 -8.45 5.26
N CYS A 128 -3.03 -8.56 4.29
CA CYS A 128 -2.66 -7.45 3.42
C CYS A 128 -3.56 -7.40 2.18
N ASP A 129 -3.89 -6.19 1.73
CA ASP A 129 -4.59 -5.94 0.47
C ASP A 129 -3.61 -5.92 -0.72
N ALA A 130 -2.36 -5.52 -0.48
CA ALA A 130 -1.26 -5.53 -1.43
C ALA A 130 0.07 -5.75 -0.70
N LEU A 131 1.09 -6.18 -1.43
CA LEU A 131 2.46 -6.33 -0.95
C LEU A 131 3.41 -5.39 -1.67
N ILE A 132 4.36 -4.82 -0.94
CA ILE A 132 5.53 -4.15 -1.49
C ILE A 132 6.75 -5.00 -1.17
N GLN A 133 7.36 -5.57 -2.20
CA GLN A 133 8.65 -6.24 -2.09
C GLN A 133 9.78 -5.23 -2.17
N VAL A 134 10.46 -5.03 -1.05
CA VAL A 134 11.67 -4.22 -0.97
C VAL A 134 12.85 -5.07 -1.41
N ILE A 135 13.55 -4.64 -2.46
CA ILE A 135 14.74 -5.33 -3.00
C ILE A 135 15.97 -4.42 -2.99
N ASP A 136 17.17 -4.99 -3.01
CA ASP A 136 18.43 -4.25 -3.08
C ASP A 136 18.89 -4.09 -4.53
N VAL A 137 18.70 -2.89 -5.11
CA VAL A 137 19.12 -2.60 -6.48
C VAL A 137 20.58 -2.14 -6.60
N ALA A 138 21.26 -1.94 -5.47
CA ALA A 138 22.68 -1.63 -5.46
C ALA A 138 23.56 -2.89 -5.46
N GLY A 139 22.96 -4.09 -5.35
CA GLY A 139 23.67 -5.37 -5.33
C GLY A 139 24.57 -5.54 -4.10
N THR A 140 24.25 -4.87 -2.99
CA THR A 140 25.11 -4.84 -1.78
C THR A 140 24.89 -6.03 -0.85
N THR A 141 23.93 -6.90 -1.14
CA THR A 141 23.54 -8.05 -0.33
C THR A 141 23.44 -9.32 -1.18
N ASP A 142 23.78 -10.47 -0.59
CA ASP A 142 23.56 -11.79 -1.19
C ASP A 142 22.09 -12.24 -1.10
N ILE A 143 21.76 -13.46 -1.55
CA ILE A 143 20.38 -13.99 -1.54
C ILE A 143 19.81 -14.21 -0.13
N GLU A 144 20.67 -14.38 0.88
CA GLU A 144 20.27 -14.52 2.29
C GLU A 144 20.15 -13.15 2.98
N GLY A 145 20.59 -12.08 2.31
CA GLY A 145 20.60 -10.73 2.85
C GLY A 145 21.91 -10.36 3.55
N ASN A 146 22.99 -11.15 3.45
CA ASN A 146 24.26 -10.79 4.06
C ASN A 146 24.96 -9.71 3.22
N PRO A 147 25.52 -8.65 3.85
CA PRO A 147 26.29 -7.63 3.13
C PRO A 147 27.53 -8.24 2.46
N THR A 148 27.71 -7.98 1.17
CA THR A 148 28.85 -8.50 0.39
C THR A 148 30.12 -7.67 0.56
N GLY A 149 29.99 -6.40 0.98
CA GLY A 149 31.10 -5.45 1.16
C GLY A 149 31.78 -5.01 -0.15
N ILE A 150 31.29 -5.46 -1.30
CA ILE A 150 31.85 -5.18 -2.62
C ILE A 150 30.82 -4.40 -3.43
N LYS A 151 31.27 -3.38 -4.18
CA LYS A 151 30.41 -2.69 -5.15
C LYS A 151 30.12 -3.63 -6.31
N ALA A 152 28.85 -4.00 -6.50
CA ALA A 152 28.40 -4.81 -7.63
C ALA A 152 28.61 -4.06 -8.95
N THR A 153 28.94 -4.79 -10.02
CA THR A 153 28.82 -4.24 -11.37
C THR A 153 27.35 -4.06 -11.75
N LYS A 154 27.07 -3.35 -12.84
CA LYS A 154 25.72 -3.18 -13.37
C LYS A 154 25.02 -4.53 -13.59
N GLU A 155 25.71 -5.47 -14.22
CA GLU A 155 25.19 -6.79 -14.57
C GLU A 155 24.86 -7.60 -13.33
N GLN A 156 25.77 -7.60 -12.34
CA GLN A 156 25.56 -8.30 -11.07
C GLN A 156 24.39 -7.71 -10.27
N ALA A 157 24.28 -6.38 -10.22
CA ALA A 157 23.19 -5.72 -9.51
C ALA A 157 21.82 -6.05 -10.14
N ILE A 158 21.74 -6.10 -11.48
CA ILE A 158 20.53 -6.50 -12.20
C ILE A 158 20.20 -7.97 -11.92
N GLU A 159 21.18 -8.87 -12.05
CA GLU A 159 20.98 -10.31 -11.82
C GLU A 159 20.48 -10.58 -10.40
N HIS A 160 21.13 -9.97 -9.39
CA HIS A 160 20.74 -10.13 -7.99
C HIS A 160 19.33 -9.58 -7.72
N ALA A 161 18.99 -8.41 -8.27
CA ALA A 161 17.67 -7.80 -8.09
C ALA A 161 16.55 -8.65 -8.69
N LEU A 162 16.76 -9.19 -9.90
CA LEU A 162 15.79 -10.06 -10.57
C LEU A 162 15.63 -11.40 -9.84
N ALA A 163 16.74 -12.02 -9.44
CA ALA A 163 16.72 -13.26 -8.67
C ALA A 163 15.96 -13.11 -7.34
N GLU A 164 16.05 -11.94 -6.70
CA GLU A 164 15.32 -11.66 -5.46
C GLU A 164 13.79 -11.55 -5.69
N VAL A 165 13.36 -10.92 -6.79
CA VAL A 165 11.94 -10.86 -7.18
C VAL A 165 11.40 -12.25 -7.50
N GLU A 166 12.16 -13.03 -8.28
CA GLU A 166 11.79 -14.40 -8.66
C GLU A 166 11.73 -15.34 -7.45
N PHE A 167 12.63 -15.18 -6.47
CA PHE A 167 12.63 -15.99 -5.26
C PHE A 167 11.32 -15.86 -4.48
N LEU A 168 10.88 -14.64 -4.18
CA LEU A 168 9.64 -14.43 -3.42
C LEU A 168 8.42 -14.96 -4.17
N THR A 169 8.31 -14.63 -5.45
CA THR A 169 7.18 -15.07 -6.28
C THR A 169 7.14 -16.58 -6.44
N GLY A 170 8.31 -17.22 -6.64
CA GLY A 170 8.44 -18.67 -6.71
C GLY A 170 8.06 -19.39 -5.41
N GLU A 171 8.47 -18.89 -4.25
CA GLU A 171 8.08 -19.48 -2.95
C GLU A 171 6.58 -19.38 -2.69
N LEU A 172 5.96 -18.22 -3.01
CA LEU A 172 4.51 -18.06 -2.87
C LEU A 172 3.72 -18.96 -3.84
N ASP A 173 4.18 -19.06 -5.09
CA ASP A 173 3.55 -19.91 -6.11
C ASP A 173 3.66 -21.40 -5.72
N ALA A 174 4.85 -21.84 -5.28
CA ALA A 174 5.07 -23.21 -4.80
C ALA A 174 4.22 -23.55 -3.56
N TRP A 175 4.05 -22.58 -2.66
CA TRP A 175 3.22 -22.78 -1.47
C TRP A 175 1.73 -22.86 -1.81
N ILE A 176 1.21 -21.96 -2.65
CA ILE A 176 -0.18 -22.03 -3.14
C ILE A 176 -0.41 -23.34 -3.89
N LEU A 177 0.56 -23.79 -4.70
CA LEU A 177 0.51 -25.09 -5.36
C LEU A 177 0.36 -26.23 -4.34
N GLY A 178 1.11 -26.19 -3.24
CA GLY A 178 0.97 -27.16 -2.15
C GLY A 178 -0.45 -27.23 -1.57
N LEU A 179 -1.08 -26.07 -1.33
CA LEU A 179 -2.46 -26.01 -0.86
C LEU A 179 -3.49 -26.49 -1.89
N VAL A 180 -3.27 -26.17 -3.16
CA VAL A 180 -4.15 -26.60 -4.27
C VAL A 180 -4.03 -28.10 -4.51
N LYS A 181 -2.82 -28.66 -4.41
CA LYS A 181 -2.57 -30.10 -4.52
C LYS A 181 -3.24 -30.89 -3.41
N ASP A 182 -3.30 -30.33 -2.20
CA ASP A 182 -4.07 -30.93 -1.12
C ASP A 182 -5.57 -30.98 -1.48
N GLY A 183 -6.05 -32.18 -1.77
CA GLY A 183 -7.44 -32.40 -2.20
C GLY A 183 -7.72 -32.17 -3.69
N TRP A 184 -6.69 -31.97 -4.52
CA TRP A 184 -6.84 -31.75 -5.97
C TRP A 184 -7.66 -32.83 -6.65
N SER A 185 -7.46 -34.11 -6.31
CA SER A 185 -8.21 -35.21 -6.92
C SER A 185 -9.73 -35.00 -6.80
N ARG A 186 -10.23 -34.69 -5.61
CA ARG A 186 -11.66 -34.38 -5.42
C ARG A 186 -12.06 -33.08 -6.12
N GLY A 187 -11.20 -32.06 -6.07
CA GLY A 187 -11.40 -30.79 -6.76
C GLY A 187 -11.57 -30.95 -8.27
N ALA A 188 -10.67 -31.68 -8.92
CA ALA A 188 -10.65 -31.93 -10.36
C ALA A 188 -11.95 -32.59 -10.86
N ARG A 189 -12.49 -33.59 -10.14
CA ARG A 189 -13.80 -34.18 -10.45
C ARG A 189 -14.93 -33.16 -10.40
N ARG A 190 -14.92 -32.29 -9.38
CA ARG A 190 -15.93 -31.24 -9.21
C ARG A 190 -15.82 -30.19 -10.31
N ILE A 191 -14.61 -29.75 -10.63
CA ILE A 191 -14.34 -28.82 -11.73
C ILE A 191 -14.83 -29.39 -13.06
N GLN A 192 -14.60 -30.68 -13.30
CA GLN A 192 -15.07 -31.34 -14.52
C GLN A 192 -16.60 -31.41 -14.60
N ALA A 193 -17.29 -31.64 -13.48
CA ALA A 193 -18.74 -31.76 -13.43
C ALA A 193 -19.48 -30.41 -13.43
N GLU A 194 -18.93 -29.40 -12.74
CA GLU A 194 -19.60 -28.12 -12.46
C GLU A 194 -18.95 -26.93 -13.18
N GLY A 195 -17.86 -27.16 -13.91
CA GLY A 195 -17.10 -26.13 -14.61
C GLY A 195 -16.53 -25.07 -13.66
N VAL A 196 -16.68 -23.80 -14.06
CA VAL A 196 -16.21 -22.61 -13.33
C VAL A 196 -16.76 -22.54 -11.90
N LYS A 197 -18.00 -22.99 -11.69
CA LYS A 197 -18.62 -23.01 -10.36
C LYS A 197 -17.91 -23.99 -9.43
N GLY A 198 -17.61 -25.20 -9.92
CA GLY A 198 -16.86 -26.19 -9.15
C GLY A 198 -15.44 -25.71 -8.82
N PHE A 199 -14.83 -24.99 -9.76
CA PHE A 199 -13.52 -24.39 -9.61
C PHE A 199 -13.47 -23.32 -8.52
N THR A 200 -14.36 -22.32 -8.61
CA THR A 200 -14.43 -21.23 -7.64
C THR A 200 -14.71 -21.74 -6.23
N GLN A 201 -15.63 -22.70 -6.09
CA GLN A 201 -15.92 -23.31 -4.79
C GLN A 201 -14.74 -24.10 -4.22
N PHE A 202 -14.03 -24.87 -5.06
CA PHE A 202 -12.84 -25.60 -4.64
C PHE A 202 -11.73 -24.65 -4.15
N LEU A 203 -11.43 -23.59 -4.90
CA LEU A 203 -10.43 -22.61 -4.49
C LEU A 203 -10.83 -21.88 -3.21
N GLN A 204 -12.10 -21.52 -3.08
CA GLN A 204 -12.60 -20.87 -1.87
C GLN A 204 -12.44 -21.77 -0.64
N GLU A 205 -12.78 -23.07 -0.74
CA GLU A 205 -12.60 -24.03 0.35
C GLU A 205 -11.11 -24.18 0.75
N ARG A 206 -10.19 -24.09 -0.21
CA ARG A 206 -8.75 -24.27 0.03
C ARG A 206 -8.04 -23.01 0.51
N LEU A 207 -8.47 -21.85 0.03
CA LEU A 207 -7.73 -20.59 0.14
C LEU A 207 -8.48 -19.51 0.91
N SER A 208 -9.65 -19.81 1.50
CA SER A 208 -10.39 -18.83 2.32
C SER A 208 -9.57 -18.30 3.49
N GLY A 209 -8.69 -19.14 4.07
CA GLY A 209 -7.75 -18.74 5.12
C GLY A 209 -6.74 -17.67 4.68
N LEU A 210 -6.55 -17.50 3.37
CA LEU A 210 -5.72 -16.47 2.76
C LEU A 210 -6.53 -15.26 2.25
N GLY A 211 -7.82 -15.26 2.53
CA GLY A 211 -8.75 -14.23 2.07
C GLY A 211 -9.14 -14.37 0.60
N ALA A 212 -9.08 -15.58 0.03
CA ALA A 212 -9.72 -15.86 -1.25
C ALA A 212 -11.23 -15.59 -1.17
N THR A 213 -11.71 -14.74 -2.07
CA THR A 213 -13.13 -14.46 -2.28
C THR A 213 -13.59 -15.04 -3.60
N ASP A 214 -14.90 -15.20 -3.81
CA ASP A 214 -15.46 -15.67 -5.09
C ASP A 214 -14.94 -14.83 -6.27
N GLN A 215 -14.87 -13.50 -6.08
CA GLN A 215 -14.38 -12.58 -7.10
C GLN A 215 -12.89 -12.80 -7.42
N ILE A 216 -12.06 -13.05 -6.41
CA ILE A 216 -10.64 -13.38 -6.60
C ILE A 216 -10.50 -14.72 -7.32
N CYS A 217 -11.27 -15.74 -6.92
CA CYS A 217 -11.22 -17.07 -7.51
C CYS A 217 -11.64 -17.03 -9.00
N GLN A 218 -12.70 -16.28 -9.31
CA GLN A 218 -13.16 -16.09 -10.68
C GLN A 218 -12.11 -15.39 -11.55
N ARG A 219 -11.57 -14.25 -11.09
CA ARG A 219 -10.52 -13.52 -11.83
C ARG A 219 -9.27 -14.37 -12.05
N SER A 220 -8.89 -15.14 -11.04
CA SER A 220 -7.76 -16.08 -11.11
C SER A 220 -8.00 -17.17 -12.16
N PHE A 221 -9.22 -17.70 -12.21
CA PHE A 221 -9.62 -18.68 -13.23
C PHE A 221 -9.59 -18.07 -14.64
N ASP A 222 -10.16 -16.89 -14.82
CA ASP A 222 -10.22 -16.23 -16.13
C ASP A 222 -8.80 -15.92 -16.65
N ALA A 223 -7.92 -15.43 -15.78
CA ALA A 223 -6.51 -15.18 -16.12
C ALA A 223 -5.75 -16.48 -16.44
N PHE A 224 -5.97 -17.54 -15.66
CA PHE A 224 -5.40 -18.86 -15.94
C PHE A 224 -5.90 -19.39 -17.29
N ALA A 225 -7.20 -19.35 -17.54
CA ALA A 225 -7.83 -19.87 -18.76
C ALA A 225 -7.36 -19.15 -20.04
N GLN A 226 -6.97 -17.88 -19.95
CA GLN A 226 -6.39 -17.14 -21.08
C GLN A 226 -4.96 -17.59 -21.42
N GLN A 227 -4.21 -18.10 -20.45
CA GLN A 227 -2.83 -18.55 -20.61
C GLN A 227 -2.74 -20.07 -20.83
N HIS A 228 -3.72 -20.80 -20.32
CA HIS A 228 -3.81 -22.24 -20.40
C HIS A 228 -4.29 -22.66 -21.81
N GLN A 229 -3.39 -23.29 -22.55
CA GLN A 229 -3.68 -23.82 -23.89
C GLN A 229 -3.89 -25.34 -23.91
N ASP A 230 -3.69 -25.99 -22.76
CA ASP A 230 -3.82 -27.44 -22.64
C ASP A 230 -5.31 -27.82 -22.60
N MET A 231 -5.68 -28.79 -23.44
CA MET A 231 -7.06 -29.27 -23.59
C MET A 231 -7.35 -30.53 -22.75
N THR A 232 -6.37 -30.97 -21.95
CA THR A 232 -6.55 -32.12 -21.06
C THR A 232 -7.56 -31.83 -19.95
N SER A 233 -8.18 -32.90 -19.45
CA SER A 233 -9.11 -32.79 -18.34
C SER A 233 -8.37 -32.34 -17.07
N PRO A 234 -9.00 -31.58 -16.16
CA PRO A 234 -8.37 -31.11 -14.92
C PRO A 234 -7.71 -32.20 -14.06
N TRP A 235 -8.18 -33.43 -14.19
CA TRP A 235 -7.61 -34.60 -13.51
C TRP A 235 -6.20 -34.96 -13.99
N ASP A 236 -5.89 -34.68 -15.26
CA ASP A 236 -4.64 -35.06 -15.93
C ASP A 236 -3.65 -33.88 -16.03
N TRP A 237 -3.99 -32.72 -15.46
CA TRP A 237 -3.13 -31.55 -15.46
C TRP A 237 -1.79 -31.85 -14.78
N SER A 238 -0.71 -31.52 -15.49
CA SER A 238 0.65 -31.67 -15.00
C SER A 238 0.96 -30.68 -13.87
N ASP A 239 2.07 -30.92 -13.18
CA ASP A 239 2.58 -29.99 -12.17
C ASP A 239 2.89 -28.60 -12.75
N GLU A 240 3.28 -28.51 -14.02
CA GLU A 240 3.52 -27.24 -14.71
C GLU A 240 2.22 -26.44 -14.89
N VAL A 241 1.14 -27.12 -15.27
CA VAL A 241 -0.20 -26.51 -15.40
C VAL A 241 -0.69 -26.04 -14.03
N LEU A 242 -0.53 -26.87 -13.00
CA LEU A 242 -0.94 -26.50 -11.65
C LEU A 242 -0.09 -25.35 -11.08
N MET A 243 1.19 -25.27 -11.45
CA MET A 243 2.05 -24.14 -11.11
C MET A 243 1.60 -22.85 -11.81
N LEU A 244 1.25 -22.91 -13.10
CA LEU A 244 0.65 -21.78 -13.81
C LEU A 244 -0.65 -21.31 -13.11
N LEU A 245 -1.46 -22.26 -12.65
CA LEU A 245 -2.66 -21.94 -11.89
C LEU A 245 -2.32 -21.27 -10.56
N ALA A 246 -1.38 -21.82 -9.79
CA ALA A 246 -0.93 -21.23 -8.54
C ALA A 246 -0.41 -19.80 -8.73
N SER A 247 0.38 -19.58 -9.78
CA SER A 247 0.87 -18.24 -10.17
C SER A 247 -0.26 -17.27 -10.50
N SER A 248 -1.28 -17.74 -11.22
CA SER A 248 -2.46 -16.95 -11.59
C SER A 248 -3.30 -16.57 -10.36
N ILE A 249 -3.44 -17.50 -9.41
CA ILE A 249 -4.08 -17.27 -8.11
C ILE A 249 -3.30 -16.24 -7.29
N ARG A 250 -1.98 -16.41 -7.17
CA ARG A 250 -1.09 -15.55 -6.39
C ARG A 250 -1.14 -14.10 -6.86
N LYS A 251 -1.15 -13.86 -8.18
CA LYS A 251 -1.28 -12.51 -8.77
C LYS A 251 -2.51 -11.75 -8.25
N HIS A 252 -3.61 -12.45 -7.94
CA HIS A 252 -4.85 -11.84 -7.46
C HIS A 252 -5.00 -11.87 -5.94
N LEU A 253 -4.47 -12.89 -5.27
CA LEU A 253 -4.47 -12.98 -3.81
C LEU A 253 -3.48 -12.00 -3.18
N PHE A 254 -2.29 -11.91 -3.78
CA PHE A 254 -1.16 -11.13 -3.30
C PHE A 254 -0.57 -10.30 -4.45
N PRO A 255 -1.20 -9.18 -4.84
CA PRO A 255 -0.60 -8.22 -5.76
C PRO A 255 0.74 -7.73 -5.19
N ILE A 256 1.83 -7.80 -5.97
CA ILE A 256 3.18 -7.45 -5.52
C ILE A 256 3.73 -6.28 -6.33
N PHE A 257 4.13 -5.23 -5.64
CA PHE A 257 4.81 -4.05 -6.17
C PHE A 257 6.26 -4.04 -5.72
N ILE A 258 7.18 -3.59 -6.58
CA ILE A 258 8.61 -3.71 -6.31
C ILE A 258 9.18 -2.34 -5.92
N ALA A 259 9.64 -2.24 -4.67
CA ALA A 259 10.43 -1.11 -4.19
C ALA A 259 11.91 -1.42 -4.42
N GLY A 260 12.48 -0.86 -5.49
CA GLY A 260 13.91 -0.96 -5.79
C GLY A 260 14.73 -0.09 -4.85
N ASN A 261 15.01 -0.57 -3.64
CA ASN A 261 15.63 0.21 -2.58
C ASN A 261 17.15 0.30 -2.72
N LYS A 262 17.74 1.33 -2.10
CA LYS A 262 19.15 1.74 -2.27
C LYS A 262 19.43 2.23 -3.70
N ALA A 263 18.42 2.77 -4.38
CA ALA A 263 18.54 3.30 -5.75
C ALA A 263 19.59 4.43 -5.86
N ASP A 264 19.83 5.17 -4.78
CA ASP A 264 20.86 6.21 -4.71
C ASP A 264 22.28 5.64 -4.84
N LEU A 265 22.48 4.37 -4.45
CA LEU A 265 23.75 3.65 -4.52
C LEU A 265 23.86 2.74 -5.75
N ALA A 266 22.80 2.61 -6.55
CA ALA A 266 22.78 1.71 -7.69
C ALA A 266 23.77 2.13 -8.78
N PRO A 267 24.47 1.16 -9.40
CA PRO A 267 25.27 1.42 -10.60
C PRO A 267 24.44 2.06 -11.73
N GLU A 268 25.09 2.86 -12.57
CA GLU A 268 24.43 3.54 -13.69
C GLU A 268 23.80 2.53 -14.67
N GLY A 269 22.58 2.80 -15.12
CA GLY A 269 21.85 1.94 -16.05
C GLY A 269 21.10 0.77 -15.41
N VAL A 270 21.22 0.53 -14.10
CA VAL A 270 20.48 -0.55 -13.40
C VAL A 270 19.01 -0.19 -13.27
N LEU A 271 18.70 1.03 -12.85
CA LEU A 271 17.32 1.47 -12.60
C LEU A 271 16.51 1.47 -13.89
N GLU A 272 17.08 1.95 -14.99
CA GLU A 272 16.47 2.00 -16.32
C GLU A 272 16.21 0.58 -16.84
N HIS A 273 17.15 -0.34 -16.63
CA HIS A 273 16.96 -1.73 -17.02
C HIS A 273 15.84 -2.38 -16.22
N LEU A 274 15.85 -2.26 -14.89
CA LEU A 274 14.82 -2.85 -14.03
C LEU A 274 13.42 -2.29 -14.34
N GLN A 275 13.31 -0.98 -14.60
CA GLN A 275 12.06 -0.37 -15.06
C GLN A 275 11.55 -0.95 -16.39
N SER A 276 12.45 -1.38 -17.28
CA SER A 276 12.07 -1.95 -18.58
C SER A 276 11.57 -3.39 -18.50
N VAL A 277 11.97 -4.14 -17.47
CA VAL A 277 11.66 -5.58 -17.34
C VAL A 277 10.70 -5.90 -16.19
N LEU A 278 10.56 -5.01 -15.20
CA LEU A 278 9.65 -5.14 -14.07
C LEU A 278 8.54 -4.07 -14.14
N PRO A 279 7.30 -4.44 -14.52
CA PRO A 279 6.22 -3.48 -14.71
C PRO A 279 5.81 -2.70 -13.45
N THR A 280 5.96 -3.31 -12.27
CA THR A 280 5.55 -2.72 -10.97
C THR A 280 6.72 -2.14 -10.18
N PHE A 281 7.83 -1.82 -10.84
CA PHE A 281 9.06 -1.35 -10.21
C PHE A 281 9.09 0.16 -9.99
N THR A 282 9.41 0.57 -8.76
CA THR A 282 9.68 1.96 -8.39
C THR A 282 11.03 2.08 -7.68
N PRO A 283 11.98 2.89 -8.19
CA PRO A 283 13.24 3.14 -7.50
C PRO A 283 12.99 3.88 -6.19
N CYS A 284 13.61 3.42 -5.11
CA CYS A 284 13.41 3.92 -3.77
C CYS A 284 14.75 4.16 -3.04
N SER A 285 14.76 5.15 -2.14
CA SER A 285 15.84 5.35 -1.18
C SER A 285 15.28 5.59 0.21
N ALA A 286 15.07 4.49 0.95
CA ALA A 286 14.51 4.53 2.29
C ALA A 286 15.41 5.26 3.30
N GLU A 287 16.73 5.13 3.17
CA GLU A 287 17.68 5.82 4.04
C GLU A 287 17.66 7.33 3.82
N THR A 288 17.58 7.77 2.56
CA THR A 288 17.45 9.20 2.22
C THR A 288 16.15 9.77 2.77
N GLU A 289 15.01 9.09 2.59
CA GLU A 289 13.72 9.52 3.16
C GLU A 289 13.78 9.62 4.69
N LEU A 290 14.32 8.59 5.36
CA LEU A 290 14.43 8.58 6.82
C LEU A 290 15.26 9.76 7.32
N ALA A 291 16.40 10.02 6.68
CA ALA A 291 17.30 11.12 7.05
C ALA A 291 16.62 12.50 6.86
N LEU A 292 15.92 12.70 5.74
CA LEU A 292 15.18 13.95 5.48
C LEU A 292 14.09 14.18 6.52
N ARG A 293 13.29 13.15 6.84
CA ARG A 293 12.22 13.30 7.82
C ARG A 293 12.75 13.52 9.24
N GLN A 294 13.88 12.88 9.60
CA GLN A 294 14.55 13.13 10.88
C GLN A 294 15.11 14.56 10.96
N ALA A 295 15.74 15.04 9.88
CA ALA A 295 16.24 16.42 9.79
C ALA A 295 15.09 17.44 9.90
N GLY A 296 13.95 17.17 9.25
CA GLY A 296 12.75 17.99 9.35
C GLY A 296 12.18 18.02 10.77
N LYS A 297 12.10 16.86 11.42
CA LYS A 297 11.65 16.75 12.83
C LYS A 297 12.59 17.49 13.80
N ALA A 298 13.88 17.52 13.52
CA ALA A 298 14.86 18.27 14.31
C ALA A 298 14.84 19.78 14.04
N GLY A 299 14.11 20.23 13.01
CA GLY A 299 13.95 21.64 12.67
C GLY A 299 15.06 22.19 11.75
N PHE A 300 15.91 21.34 11.18
CA PHE A 300 16.98 21.77 10.27
C PHE A 300 16.46 22.11 8.88
N ILE A 301 15.39 21.44 8.45
CA ILE A 301 14.80 21.60 7.13
C ILE A 301 13.28 21.67 7.19
N THR A 302 12.69 22.31 6.19
CA THR A 302 11.27 22.16 5.87
C THR A 302 11.15 21.19 4.70
N TYR A 303 10.55 20.03 4.95
CA TYR A 303 10.42 18.94 3.99
C TYR A 303 9.04 18.28 4.11
N VAL A 304 8.38 18.08 2.97
CA VAL A 304 7.16 17.27 2.85
C VAL A 304 7.56 15.91 2.29
N ALA A 305 7.09 14.84 2.93
CA ALA A 305 7.46 13.47 2.56
C ALA A 305 7.14 13.19 1.08
N GLY A 306 8.13 12.69 0.34
CA GLY A 306 8.01 12.42 -1.10
C GLY A 306 8.36 13.60 -2.01
N ASP A 307 8.59 14.80 -1.48
CA ASP A 307 8.99 15.95 -2.30
C ASP A 307 10.38 15.75 -2.93
N THR A 308 10.58 16.40 -4.08
CA THR A 308 11.86 16.41 -4.80
C THR A 308 12.82 17.49 -4.29
N ILE A 309 12.35 18.38 -3.41
CA ILE A 309 13.13 19.48 -2.85
C ILE A 309 12.81 19.64 -1.36
N PHE A 310 13.75 20.20 -0.61
CA PHE A 310 13.54 20.64 0.77
C PHE A 310 14.20 22.00 0.96
N LYS A 311 13.72 22.76 1.94
CA LYS A 311 14.28 24.08 2.29
C LYS A 311 15.09 23.99 3.56
N LEU A 312 16.26 24.62 3.58
CA LEU A 312 17.07 24.75 4.78
C LEU A 312 16.46 25.82 5.71
N ASN A 313 16.48 25.56 7.00
CA ASN A 313 16.11 26.56 8.00
C ASN A 313 17.37 27.28 8.45
N GLU A 314 17.58 28.50 7.95
CA GLU A 314 18.81 29.30 8.19
C GLU A 314 19.00 29.70 9.67
N ASP A 315 17.91 29.67 10.45
CA ASP A 315 17.92 30.06 11.87
C ASP A 315 18.51 29.00 12.81
N GLN A 316 18.73 27.76 12.34
CA GLN A 316 19.36 26.71 13.15
C GLN A 316 20.86 26.60 12.88
N PRO A 317 21.73 26.66 13.91
CA PRO A 317 23.16 26.44 13.73
C PRO A 317 23.41 24.97 13.36
N MET A 318 24.19 24.76 12.30
CA MET A 318 24.54 23.43 11.80
C MET A 318 26.05 23.23 11.81
N SER A 319 26.50 22.03 12.13
CA SER A 319 27.90 21.62 11.95
C SER A 319 28.25 21.42 10.47
N GLU A 320 29.54 21.51 10.12
CA GLU A 320 30.01 21.22 8.76
C GLU A 320 29.60 19.82 8.27
N ALA A 321 29.62 18.82 9.17
CA ALA A 321 29.21 17.46 8.86
C ALA A 321 27.71 17.36 8.51
N GLN A 322 26.85 18.10 9.23
CA GLN A 322 25.42 18.14 8.95
C GLN A 322 25.11 18.86 7.64
N GLN A 323 25.77 19.99 7.37
CA GLN A 323 25.62 20.70 6.09
C GLN A 323 26.03 19.81 4.91
N LYS A 324 27.20 19.18 5.01
CA LYS A 324 27.67 18.23 3.98
C LYS A 324 26.70 17.06 3.80
N GLY A 325 26.15 16.53 4.90
CA GLY A 325 25.13 15.48 4.86
C GLY A 325 23.88 15.90 4.10
N LEU A 326 23.35 17.10 4.39
CA LEU A 326 22.19 17.64 3.67
C LEU A 326 22.48 17.90 2.19
N THR A 327 23.67 18.36 1.82
CA THR A 327 24.07 18.50 0.41
C THR A 327 24.02 17.16 -0.31
N VAL A 328 24.55 16.09 0.30
CA VAL A 328 24.49 14.74 -0.27
C VAL A 328 23.04 14.25 -0.40
N LEU A 329 22.17 14.53 0.57
CA LEU A 329 20.76 14.17 0.47
C LEU A 329 20.07 14.93 -0.68
N ALA A 330 20.37 16.22 -0.87
CA ALA A 330 19.82 17.00 -1.97
C ALA A 330 20.21 16.42 -3.34
N GLU A 331 21.49 16.07 -3.53
CA GLU A 331 21.97 15.42 -4.76
C GLU A 331 21.26 14.08 -5.03
N ARG A 332 21.04 13.27 -3.97
CA ARG A 332 20.35 11.97 -4.10
C ARG A 332 18.88 12.15 -4.50
N VAL A 333 18.17 13.07 -3.85
CA VAL A 333 16.76 13.36 -4.15
C VAL A 333 16.61 13.91 -5.57
N GLU A 334 17.51 14.80 -5.99
CA GLU A 334 17.50 15.33 -7.35
C GLU A 334 17.76 14.24 -8.40
N LYS A 335 18.78 13.39 -8.18
CA LYS A 335 19.10 12.26 -9.07
C LYS A 335 17.93 11.31 -9.24
N LEU A 336 17.21 11.02 -8.16
CA LEU A 336 16.08 10.07 -8.16
C LEU A 336 14.72 10.73 -8.45
N GLN A 337 14.66 12.07 -8.57
CA GLN A 337 13.43 12.84 -8.67
C GLN A 337 12.46 12.54 -7.51
N GLY A 338 12.99 12.62 -6.29
CA GLY A 338 12.31 12.23 -5.05
C GLY A 338 12.99 11.03 -4.38
N THR A 339 12.36 10.47 -3.35
CA THR A 339 12.86 9.25 -2.67
C THR A 339 12.15 7.98 -3.11
N GLY A 340 11.04 8.10 -3.85
CA GLY A 340 10.24 6.98 -4.37
C GLY A 340 9.26 6.34 -3.40
N LEU A 341 9.42 6.53 -2.08
CA LEU A 341 8.61 5.85 -1.06
C LEU A 341 7.14 6.26 -1.12
N ILE A 342 6.86 7.55 -0.94
CA ILE A 342 5.48 8.07 -0.97
C ILE A 342 4.85 7.90 -2.35
N LYS A 343 5.65 8.05 -3.43
CA LYS A 343 5.19 7.81 -4.80
C LYS A 343 4.69 6.38 -4.98
N LEU A 344 5.46 5.39 -4.52
CA LEU A 344 5.06 3.99 -4.59
C LEU A 344 3.79 3.74 -3.76
N LEU A 345 3.73 4.26 -2.55
CA LEU A 345 2.56 4.08 -1.68
C LEU A 345 1.29 4.75 -2.25
N ASP A 346 1.43 5.92 -2.87
CA ASP A 346 0.35 6.60 -3.61
C ASP A 346 -0.16 5.74 -4.77
N GLN A 347 0.75 5.24 -5.61
CA GLN A 347 0.39 4.38 -6.75
C GLN A 347 -0.32 3.11 -6.27
N VAL A 348 0.23 2.42 -5.27
CA VAL A 348 -0.40 1.21 -4.72
C VAL A 348 -1.77 1.52 -4.14
N LEU A 349 -1.91 2.61 -3.39
CA LEU A 349 -3.17 2.95 -2.73
C LEU A 349 -4.25 3.37 -3.72
N PHE A 350 -3.95 4.32 -4.60
CA PHE A 350 -4.96 4.98 -5.42
C PHE A 350 -5.11 4.35 -6.81
N ASP A 351 -4.02 3.96 -7.48
CA ASP A 351 -4.11 3.36 -8.81
C ASP A 351 -4.47 1.88 -8.73
N GLU A 352 -3.70 1.13 -7.94
CA GLU A 352 -3.73 -0.33 -7.98
C GLU A 352 -4.84 -0.92 -7.10
N LEU A 353 -4.97 -0.39 -5.88
CA LEU A 353 -6.08 -0.74 -4.99
C LEU A 353 -7.35 0.07 -5.28
N GLN A 354 -7.32 0.97 -6.27
CA GLN A 354 -8.46 1.76 -6.74
C GLN A 354 -9.21 2.40 -5.57
N ARG A 355 -8.49 3.19 -4.76
CA ARG A 355 -9.06 3.87 -3.61
C ARG A 355 -9.40 5.32 -3.95
N ILE A 356 -10.39 5.85 -3.23
CA ILE A 356 -10.79 7.25 -3.25
C ILE A 356 -10.94 7.74 -1.81
N VAL A 357 -10.96 9.06 -1.61
CA VAL A 357 -11.16 9.70 -0.30
C VAL A 357 -12.53 10.35 -0.24
N VAL A 358 -13.34 9.95 0.73
CA VAL A 358 -14.68 10.54 0.97
C VAL A 358 -14.76 11.15 2.36
N TYR A 359 -15.53 12.23 2.50
CA TYR A 359 -15.61 13.05 3.70
C TYR A 359 -17.03 13.02 4.28
N PRO A 360 -17.33 12.11 5.23
CA PRO A 360 -18.63 12.10 5.89
C PRO A 360 -18.75 13.30 6.84
N VAL A 361 -19.92 13.93 6.86
CA VAL A 361 -20.24 15.08 7.73
C VAL A 361 -21.64 14.94 8.32
N GLN A 362 -21.89 15.66 9.42
CA GLN A 362 -23.21 15.73 10.03
C GLN A 362 -24.01 16.94 9.55
N ASP A 363 -23.32 18.07 9.28
CA ASP A 363 -23.88 19.29 8.70
C ASP A 363 -23.37 19.49 7.27
N GLU A 364 -24.25 19.57 6.28
CA GLU A 364 -23.92 19.75 4.86
C GLU A 364 -23.60 21.20 4.46
N SER A 365 -23.90 22.17 5.33
CA SER A 365 -23.64 23.59 5.06
C SER A 365 -22.26 24.01 5.55
N GLN A 366 -21.93 23.63 6.80
CA GLN A 366 -20.67 23.92 7.48
C GLN A 366 -19.65 22.78 7.36
N TRP A 367 -20.08 21.61 6.89
CA TRP A 367 -19.25 20.40 6.76
C TRP A 367 -18.61 19.99 8.09
N THR A 368 -19.40 20.05 9.17
CA THR A 368 -18.95 19.72 10.52
C THR A 368 -19.51 18.38 11.01
N ASP A 369 -18.87 17.79 12.01
CA ASP A 369 -19.47 16.77 12.88
C ASP A 369 -20.37 17.40 13.96
N GLY A 370 -20.86 16.56 14.88
CA GLY A 370 -21.71 16.97 15.99
C GLY A 370 -21.02 17.85 17.04
N ASP A 371 -19.68 17.84 17.07
CA ASP A 371 -18.86 18.66 17.96
C ASP A 371 -18.45 19.99 17.29
N GLY A 372 -18.83 20.21 16.02
CA GLY A 372 -18.49 21.39 15.25
C GLY A 372 -17.12 21.33 14.57
N ASN A 373 -16.44 20.18 14.57
CA ASN A 373 -15.17 20.02 13.86
C ASN A 373 -15.41 19.95 12.36
N VAL A 374 -14.72 20.79 11.59
CA VAL A 374 -14.85 20.83 10.12
C VAL A 374 -14.11 19.66 9.48
N LEU A 375 -14.79 18.84 8.67
CA LEU A 375 -14.26 17.70 7.92
C LEU A 375 -13.29 16.82 8.75
N PRO A 376 -13.75 16.26 9.89
CA PRO A 376 -12.87 15.58 10.81
C PRO A 376 -12.36 14.26 10.23
N ASP A 377 -13.22 13.54 9.53
CA ASP A 377 -12.91 12.25 8.93
C ASP A 377 -12.61 12.39 7.43
N ALA A 378 -11.63 11.61 6.96
CA ALA A 378 -11.30 11.44 5.55
C ALA A 378 -11.12 9.94 5.30
N LEU A 379 -12.16 9.29 4.79
CA LEU A 379 -12.23 7.85 4.68
C LEU A 379 -11.62 7.39 3.36
N VAL A 380 -10.59 6.55 3.45
CA VAL A 380 -10.05 5.85 2.28
C VAL A 380 -10.91 4.61 2.00
N VAL A 381 -11.58 4.62 0.86
CA VAL A 381 -12.60 3.63 0.48
C VAL A 381 -12.35 3.16 -0.95
N HIS A 382 -12.97 2.05 -1.35
CA HIS A 382 -12.86 1.59 -2.74
C HIS A 382 -13.62 2.52 -3.67
N ASP A 383 -13.13 2.65 -4.91
CA ASP A 383 -13.85 3.33 -5.97
C ASP A 383 -15.22 2.65 -6.23
N GLY A 384 -16.22 3.45 -6.58
CA GLY A 384 -17.61 3.01 -6.71
C GLY A 384 -18.30 2.64 -5.38
N ILE A 385 -17.77 3.08 -4.23
CA ILE A 385 -18.46 2.85 -2.95
C ILE A 385 -19.81 3.59 -2.92
N GLN A 386 -20.83 2.89 -2.45
CA GLN A 386 -22.18 3.44 -2.33
C GLN A 386 -22.36 4.23 -1.03
N ALA A 387 -23.23 5.25 -1.06
CA ALA A 387 -23.51 6.11 0.10
C ALA A 387 -23.87 5.32 1.38
N LYS A 388 -24.67 4.26 1.28
CA LYS A 388 -25.01 3.41 2.44
C LYS A 388 -23.80 2.65 3.01
N GLN A 389 -22.88 2.23 2.15
CA GLN A 389 -21.66 1.54 2.59
C GLN A 389 -20.71 2.48 3.32
N VAL A 390 -20.65 3.77 2.92
CA VAL A 390 -19.95 4.80 3.68
C VAL A 390 -20.59 5.01 5.06
N ALA A 391 -21.91 4.94 5.18
CA ALA A 391 -22.54 5.01 6.50
C ALA A 391 -22.08 3.89 7.44
N TYR A 392 -21.98 2.64 6.96
CA TYR A 392 -21.40 1.53 7.73
C TYR A 392 -19.93 1.72 8.11
N LYS A 393 -19.16 2.49 7.32
CA LYS A 393 -17.78 2.84 7.64
C LYS A 393 -17.67 3.85 8.78
N VAL A 394 -18.65 4.73 8.92
CA VAL A 394 -18.73 5.67 10.03
C VAL A 394 -19.22 4.95 11.28
N HIS A 395 -20.36 4.26 11.21
CA HIS A 395 -20.90 3.46 12.31
C HIS A 395 -21.97 2.47 11.82
N SER A 396 -22.09 1.30 12.45
CA SER A 396 -23.10 0.28 12.09
C SER A 396 -24.52 0.84 12.11
N ASP A 397 -24.86 1.59 13.15
CA ASP A 397 -26.21 2.14 13.35
C ASP A 397 -26.61 3.14 12.26
N LEU A 398 -25.66 3.91 11.73
CA LEU A 398 -25.90 4.83 10.60
C LEU A 398 -26.19 4.05 9.31
N GLY A 399 -25.49 2.93 9.10
CA GLY A 399 -25.73 2.04 7.97
C GLY A 399 -27.07 1.31 8.05
N ASP A 400 -27.41 0.76 9.21
CA ASP A 400 -28.67 0.05 9.44
C ASP A 400 -29.87 1.00 9.41
N GLY A 401 -29.69 2.20 9.96
CA GLY A 401 -30.70 3.26 9.99
C GLY A 401 -30.75 4.14 8.74
N PHE A 402 -29.93 3.89 7.71
CA PHE A 402 -29.79 4.80 6.56
C PHE A 402 -31.13 5.14 5.89
N ILE A 403 -31.44 6.43 5.79
CA ILE A 403 -32.63 6.97 5.11
C ILE A 403 -32.24 7.54 3.74
N LYS A 404 -31.26 8.45 3.73
CA LYS A 404 -30.78 9.15 2.54
C LYS A 404 -29.41 9.78 2.80
N GLY A 405 -28.69 10.09 1.73
CA GLY A 405 -27.52 10.97 1.79
C GLY A 405 -27.85 12.36 1.23
N VAL A 406 -27.02 13.34 1.56
CA VAL A 406 -26.99 14.64 0.87
C VAL A 406 -25.54 14.95 0.51
N ASP A 407 -25.29 15.23 -0.76
CA ASP A 407 -23.99 15.71 -1.23
C ASP A 407 -23.76 17.13 -0.68
N GLY A 408 -22.71 17.30 0.13
CA GLY A 408 -22.37 18.56 0.78
C GLY A 408 -21.94 19.67 -0.18
N ARG A 409 -21.48 19.33 -1.39
CA ARG A 409 -21.08 20.30 -2.43
C ARG A 409 -22.28 20.73 -3.25
N THR A 410 -23.08 19.80 -3.75
CA THR A 410 -24.20 20.11 -4.65
C THR A 410 -25.55 20.30 -3.94
N ARG A 411 -25.64 19.92 -2.65
CA ARG A 411 -26.86 19.85 -1.83
C ARG A 411 -27.95 18.94 -2.42
N ARG A 412 -27.57 18.05 -3.34
CA ARG A 412 -28.50 17.08 -3.93
C ARG A 412 -28.71 15.91 -2.98
N ILE A 413 -29.94 15.44 -2.90
CA ILE A 413 -30.28 14.22 -2.17
C ILE A 413 -29.78 13.02 -2.99
N VAL A 414 -29.10 12.10 -2.33
CA VAL A 414 -28.59 10.86 -2.94
C VAL A 414 -29.21 9.63 -2.26
N GLY A 415 -29.47 8.60 -3.07
CA GLY A 415 -30.01 7.33 -2.61
C GLY A 415 -28.95 6.42 -1.98
N ALA A 416 -29.38 5.28 -1.44
CA ALA A 416 -28.49 4.30 -0.82
C ALA A 416 -27.42 3.75 -1.77
N ASP A 417 -27.80 3.50 -3.02
CA ASP A 417 -26.96 2.90 -4.06
C ASP A 417 -26.18 3.95 -4.88
N HIS A 418 -26.25 5.22 -4.51
CA HIS A 418 -25.48 6.27 -5.20
C HIS A 418 -23.99 6.06 -4.96
N GLU A 419 -23.23 5.89 -6.04
CA GLU A 419 -21.78 5.77 -6.01
C GLU A 419 -21.13 7.14 -5.81
N LEU A 420 -20.17 7.20 -4.90
CA LEU A 420 -19.43 8.42 -4.57
C LEU A 420 -18.16 8.53 -5.41
N SER A 421 -17.74 9.77 -5.63
CA SER A 421 -16.50 10.14 -6.31
C SER A 421 -15.44 10.63 -5.32
N ASP A 422 -14.19 10.67 -5.77
CA ASP A 422 -13.06 11.15 -4.96
C ASP A 422 -13.25 12.63 -4.57
N GLY A 423 -13.06 12.93 -3.29
CA GLY A 423 -13.26 14.26 -2.73
C GLY A 423 -14.71 14.59 -2.31
N ASP A 424 -15.65 13.67 -2.48
CA ASP A 424 -17.06 13.92 -2.14
C ASP A 424 -17.25 14.15 -0.64
N VAL A 425 -18.13 15.09 -0.33
CA VAL A 425 -18.58 15.38 1.04
C VAL A 425 -19.98 14.82 1.18
N LEU A 426 -20.20 13.87 2.10
CA LEU A 426 -21.48 13.20 2.25
C LEU A 426 -22.08 13.45 3.63
N ARG A 427 -23.25 14.07 3.68
CA ARG A 427 -24.11 14.04 4.87
C ARG A 427 -24.95 12.77 4.88
N ILE A 428 -24.93 12.06 6.00
CA ILE A 428 -25.73 10.85 6.21
C ILE A 428 -26.93 11.18 7.09
N HIS A 429 -28.14 10.82 6.63
CA HIS A 429 -29.34 10.83 7.46
C HIS A 429 -29.73 9.39 7.83
N SER A 430 -29.77 9.11 9.13
CA SER A 430 -30.26 7.85 9.69
C SER A 430 -31.51 8.06 10.55
N LYS A 431 -32.23 6.96 10.83
CA LYS A 431 -33.43 6.91 11.68
C LYS A 431 -33.17 7.25 13.14
#